data_AF-A0A812P953-F1
#
_entry.id   AF-A0A812P953-F1
#
_cell.length_a   1.000
_cell.length_b   1.000
_cell.length_c   1.000
_cell.angle_alpha   90.00
_cell.angle_beta   90.00
_cell.angle_gamma   90.00
#
_symmetry.space_group_name_H-M   'P 1'
#
loop_
_entity.id
_entity.type
_entity.pdbx_description
1 polymer ?
#
loop_
_entity_poly.entity_id
_entity_poly.type
_entity_poly.pdbx_seq_one_letter_code
_entity_poly.pdbx_strand_id
1 'polypeptide(L)'
;MLFSVLSLPIVFLGLAAQSDLAPLDADDECVDSFAGSCSLTALQTRSQVARGDAPPANVSAGQPGLVYAVYTYGAVAISKTPLADRSTPSGNFRGVRCYSETILSGSLRQTDIAAIFMGLSHPRVPTLALHKKKDSEYWPGAGRPDLPKHVDQGRTANIALHDMKNYIERLAHLQLHGQNVAQNKPFNFAHHFAYLAWGAYEKQKSWVTGQDVTMEQIIAHDVPGWNLVAQTQQDTLEAVDNIWLVQNTESLDCVIAFEGTHSFQEFFGNLKGEEKEKGYCGLPGVHTGYADKLYWLMKYSMPKLRPNLAKCNKVSCTGHSLGGSLCEVGCPARCLSHGAVRQRKGCHCTQNLLTKVFAACANSGHIHDNHYKARADMAQREKATRAR
;
A
#
# COMPACT_ATOMS: atom_id res chain seq x y z
N MET A 1 29.87 56.41 32.33
CA MET A 1 28.88 55.35 32.58
C MET A 1 29.58 54.01 32.41
N LEU A 2 29.98 53.38 33.52
CA LEU A 2 30.61 52.07 33.56
C LEU A 2 29.53 50.98 33.53
N PHE A 3 29.68 49.98 32.67
CA PHE A 3 28.89 48.74 32.73
C PHE A 3 29.66 47.69 33.54
N SER A 4 29.04 47.26 34.65
CA SER A 4 29.52 46.19 35.51
C SER A 4 28.95 44.86 35.01
N VAL A 5 29.83 43.90 34.69
CA VAL A 5 29.49 42.53 34.31
C VAL A 5 29.31 41.71 35.59
N LEU A 6 28.12 41.15 35.79
CA LEU A 6 27.81 40.22 36.88
C LEU A 6 27.79 38.79 36.32
N SER A 7 28.78 38.01 36.72
CA SER A 7 28.91 36.58 36.44
C SER A 7 28.10 35.78 37.47
N LEU A 8 27.17 34.95 37.00
CA LEU A 8 26.47 33.94 37.82
C LEU A 8 27.16 32.56 37.65
N PRO A 9 27.31 31.75 38.71
CA PRO A 9 27.83 30.41 38.60
C PRO A 9 26.76 29.43 38.09
N ILE A 10 27.13 28.63 37.08
CA ILE A 10 26.34 27.50 36.61
C ILE A 10 26.60 26.32 37.56
N VAL A 11 25.57 25.90 38.29
CA VAL A 11 25.57 24.66 39.07
C VAL A 11 25.07 23.53 38.16
N PHE A 12 25.94 22.58 37.82
CA PHE A 12 25.55 21.33 37.18
C PHE A 12 25.01 20.36 38.23
N LEU A 13 23.69 20.12 38.23
CA LEU A 13 23.09 18.97 38.88
C LEU A 13 23.07 17.80 37.90
N GLY A 14 23.99 16.85 38.11
CA GLY A 14 23.94 15.54 37.47
C GLY A 14 22.90 14.65 38.16
N LEU A 15 21.79 14.38 37.49
CA LEU A 15 20.92 13.25 37.82
C LEU A 15 21.41 12.03 37.03
N ALA A 16 22.05 11.11 37.74
CA ALA A 16 22.28 9.76 37.26
C ALA A 16 20.96 8.97 37.40
N ALA A 17 20.37 8.59 36.28
CA ALA A 17 19.37 7.53 36.26
C ALA A 17 20.08 6.22 35.89
N GLN A 18 20.28 5.35 36.87
CA GLN A 18 20.60 3.94 36.65
C GLN A 18 19.35 3.26 36.12
N SER A 19 19.40 2.76 34.89
CA SER A 19 18.48 1.75 34.41
C SER A 19 19.18 0.40 34.49
N ASP A 20 18.83 -0.37 35.51
CA ASP A 20 19.12 -1.80 35.58
C ASP A 20 18.32 -2.52 34.50
N LEU A 21 18.97 -2.83 33.38
CA LEU A 21 18.54 -3.89 32.49
C LEU A 21 19.56 -5.01 32.60
N ALA A 22 19.11 -6.14 33.13
CA ALA A 22 19.89 -7.36 33.21
C ALA A 22 20.35 -7.80 31.80
N PRO A 23 21.58 -8.32 31.66
CA PRO A 23 22.04 -8.89 30.40
C PRO A 23 21.16 -10.10 30.07
N LEU A 24 20.55 -10.09 28.88
CA LEU A 24 20.00 -11.30 28.29
C LEU A 24 21.19 -12.13 27.82
N ASP A 25 21.38 -13.27 28.48
CA ASP A 25 22.35 -14.28 28.09
C ASP A 25 22.12 -14.66 26.62
N ALA A 26 23.19 -14.49 25.84
CA ALA A 26 23.29 -14.97 24.48
C ALA A 26 23.52 -16.48 24.56
N ASP A 27 22.49 -17.27 24.27
CA ASP A 27 22.70 -18.65 23.88
C ASP A 27 23.25 -18.66 22.46
N ASP A 28 24.51 -19.06 22.38
CA ASP A 28 25.29 -19.46 21.22
C ASP A 28 24.53 -20.47 20.35
N GLU A 29 24.33 -20.14 19.07
CA GLU A 29 24.62 -21.02 17.92
C GLU A 29 24.34 -20.28 16.60
N CYS A 30 25.31 -19.46 16.16
CA CYS A 30 25.49 -19.05 14.76
C CYS A 30 26.95 -18.61 14.59
N VAL A 31 27.88 -19.51 14.87
CA VAL A 31 29.30 -19.29 14.59
C VAL A 31 29.61 -19.81 13.19
N ASP A 32 30.15 -18.91 12.38
CA ASP A 32 30.95 -19.11 11.18
C ASP A 32 30.34 -19.87 9.99
N SER A 33 29.69 -19.11 9.10
CA SER A 33 29.90 -19.32 7.66
C SER A 33 29.73 -18.04 6.87
N PHE A 34 30.72 -17.78 6.01
CA PHE A 34 30.98 -16.56 5.22
C PHE A 34 29.96 -16.31 4.10
N ALA A 35 28.71 -16.77 4.25
CA ALA A 35 27.62 -16.60 3.31
C ALA A 35 26.30 -16.45 4.08
N GLY A 36 25.99 -15.20 4.47
CA GLY A 36 24.80 -14.86 5.23
C GLY A 36 23.51 -15.26 4.53
N SER A 37 22.85 -16.29 5.07
CA SER A 37 21.47 -16.67 4.79
C SER A 37 20.90 -17.28 6.06
N CYS A 38 20.18 -16.47 6.86
CA CYS A 38 19.32 -17.01 7.89
C CYS A 38 18.17 -17.76 7.20
N SER A 39 18.12 -19.07 7.42
CA SER A 39 17.15 -19.98 6.81
C SER A 39 15.73 -19.62 7.25
N LEU A 40 14.87 -19.32 6.28
CA LEU A 40 13.42 -19.08 6.39
C LEU A 40 12.68 -20.18 7.20
N THR A 41 13.29 -21.35 7.33
CA THR A 41 12.77 -22.51 8.06
C THR A 41 12.66 -22.26 9.57
N ALA A 42 13.52 -21.42 10.18
CA ALA A 42 13.48 -21.15 11.62
C ALA A 42 12.26 -20.30 12.05
N LEU A 43 11.76 -19.44 11.15
CA LEU A 43 10.54 -18.64 11.37
C LEU A 43 9.25 -19.45 11.16
N GLN A 44 9.28 -20.48 10.32
CA GLN A 44 8.12 -21.36 10.09
C GLN A 44 7.85 -22.31 11.26
N THR A 45 8.89 -22.73 11.98
CA THR A 45 8.75 -23.67 13.12
C THR A 45 8.11 -23.01 14.35
N ARG A 46 8.31 -21.71 14.59
CA ARG A 46 7.66 -20.98 15.70
C ARG A 46 6.16 -20.75 15.47
N SER A 47 5.70 -20.73 14.23
CA SER A 47 4.27 -20.59 13.89
C SER A 47 3.44 -21.84 14.20
N GLN A 48 4.08 -23.01 14.34
CA GLN A 48 3.36 -24.29 14.51
C GLN A 48 3.14 -24.70 15.97
N VAL A 49 3.82 -24.09 16.94
CA VAL A 49 3.77 -24.52 18.35
C VAL A 49 2.57 -23.91 19.13
N ALA A 50 1.84 -22.94 18.56
CA ALA A 50 0.76 -22.22 19.25
C ALA A 50 -0.67 -22.63 18.84
N ARG A 51 -0.95 -23.92 18.60
CA ARG A 51 -2.32 -24.39 18.27
C ARG A 51 -2.80 -25.46 19.23
N GLY A 52 -3.35 -25.01 20.36
CA GLY A 52 -4.06 -25.81 21.35
C GLY A 52 -5.50 -25.36 21.62
N ASP A 53 -6.09 -24.47 20.81
CA ASP A 53 -7.42 -23.91 21.10
C ASP A 53 -8.44 -24.06 19.96
N ALA A 54 -9.69 -24.21 20.39
CA ALA A 54 -10.89 -24.59 19.66
C ALA A 54 -11.18 -23.76 18.38
N PRO A 55 -11.89 -24.34 17.38
CA PRO A 55 -12.21 -23.64 16.14
C PRO A 55 -13.13 -22.44 16.40
N PRO A 56 -12.81 -21.24 15.87
CA PRO A 56 -13.66 -20.07 16.01
C PRO A 56 -15.00 -20.27 15.27
N ALA A 57 -16.04 -19.64 15.82
CA ALA A 57 -17.42 -19.67 15.32
C ALA A 57 -17.52 -19.34 13.82
N ASN A 58 -18.51 -19.94 13.15
CA ASN A 58 -18.85 -19.81 11.72
C ASN A 58 -18.81 -18.34 11.21
N VAL A 59 -17.65 -17.89 10.75
CA VAL A 59 -17.50 -16.71 9.90
C VAL A 59 -17.68 -17.19 8.47
N SER A 60 -18.64 -16.62 7.73
CA SER A 60 -18.81 -16.91 6.31
C SER A 60 -17.51 -16.56 5.58
N ALA A 61 -16.75 -17.58 5.14
CA ALA A 61 -15.53 -17.39 4.37
C ALA A 61 -15.80 -16.47 3.17
N GLY A 62 -14.91 -15.51 2.92
CA GLY A 62 -15.03 -14.63 1.75
C GLY A 62 -14.99 -15.43 0.45
N GLN A 63 -15.69 -14.95 -0.60
CA GLN A 63 -15.54 -15.59 -1.91
C GLN A 63 -14.06 -15.50 -2.35
N PRO A 64 -13.43 -16.62 -2.73
CA PRO A 64 -12.03 -16.62 -3.14
C PRO A 64 -11.73 -15.58 -4.23
N GLY A 65 -10.64 -14.85 -4.05
CA GLY A 65 -10.13 -13.88 -5.03
C GLY A 65 -10.92 -12.58 -5.16
N LEU A 66 -11.67 -12.18 -4.13
CA LEU A 66 -12.18 -10.82 -3.98
C LEU A 66 -11.36 -10.06 -2.94
N VAL A 67 -10.97 -8.83 -3.26
CA VAL A 67 -10.44 -7.90 -2.27
C VAL A 67 -11.60 -7.40 -1.41
N TYR A 68 -11.47 -7.58 -0.10
CA TYR A 68 -12.50 -7.27 0.89
C TYR A 68 -12.63 -5.77 1.15
N ALA A 69 -11.51 -5.04 1.22
CA ALA A 69 -11.47 -3.61 1.50
C ALA A 69 -10.19 -2.96 0.95
N VAL A 70 -10.26 -1.66 0.67
CA VAL A 70 -9.18 -0.84 0.11
C VAL A 70 -8.83 0.29 1.07
N TYR A 71 -7.56 0.36 1.47
CA TYR A 71 -7.04 1.44 2.30
C TYR A 71 -5.89 2.13 1.57
N THR A 72 -6.05 3.40 1.22
CA THR A 72 -5.05 4.08 0.39
C THR A 72 -4.67 5.43 0.98
N TYR A 73 -3.42 5.83 0.75
CA TYR A 73 -2.85 7.05 1.32
C TYR A 73 -2.17 7.84 0.21
N GLY A 74 -2.65 9.05 -0.05
CA GLY A 74 -2.08 9.88 -1.12
C GLY A 74 -2.09 9.20 -2.48
N ALA A 75 -3.04 8.30 -2.73
CA ALA A 75 -3.15 7.63 -4.02
C ALA A 75 -3.40 8.66 -5.13
N VAL A 76 -2.90 8.38 -6.31
CA VAL A 76 -3.18 9.18 -7.51
C VAL A 76 -4.45 8.63 -8.16
N ALA A 77 -5.32 9.51 -8.64
CA ALA A 77 -6.56 9.10 -9.31
C ALA A 77 -6.28 8.22 -10.54
N ILE A 78 -7.17 7.25 -10.82
CA ILE A 78 -6.84 6.09 -11.68
C ILE A 78 -7.68 5.95 -12.95
N SER A 79 -8.84 6.62 -13.03
CA SER A 79 -9.77 6.45 -14.14
C SER A 79 -10.60 7.69 -14.41
N LYS A 80 -11.03 7.99 -15.65
CA LYS A 80 -11.84 9.20 -15.90
C LYS A 80 -13.18 9.17 -15.18
N THR A 81 -13.78 7.99 -15.07
CA THR A 81 -15.02 7.78 -14.32
C THR A 81 -14.73 7.04 -13.02
N PRO A 82 -15.39 7.39 -11.90
CA PRO A 82 -15.20 6.66 -10.64
C PRO A 82 -15.54 5.18 -10.80
N LEU A 83 -14.55 4.31 -10.52
CA LEU A 83 -14.78 2.88 -10.53
C LEU A 83 -15.79 2.49 -9.44
N ALA A 84 -16.66 1.54 -9.74
CA ALA A 84 -17.65 1.00 -8.82
C ALA A 84 -17.34 -0.47 -8.48
N ASP A 85 -17.59 -0.85 -7.23
CA ASP A 85 -17.46 -2.23 -6.78
C ASP A 85 -18.64 -3.07 -7.27
N ARG A 86 -18.43 -3.85 -8.33
CA ARG A 86 -19.46 -4.73 -8.89
C ARG A 86 -19.81 -5.92 -7.99
N SER A 87 -19.07 -6.15 -6.91
CA SER A 87 -19.37 -7.21 -5.94
C SER A 87 -20.40 -6.78 -4.89
N THR A 88 -20.67 -5.47 -4.74
CA THR A 88 -21.65 -4.97 -3.78
C THR A 88 -22.85 -4.33 -4.48
N PRO A 89 -24.08 -4.47 -3.93
CA PRO A 89 -25.26 -3.80 -4.50
C PRO A 89 -25.13 -2.27 -4.54
N SER A 90 -24.39 -1.70 -3.58
CA SER A 90 -24.16 -0.25 -3.51
C SER A 90 -23.20 0.28 -4.58
N GLY A 91 -22.41 -0.58 -5.21
CA GLY A 91 -21.32 -0.15 -6.09
C GLY A 91 -20.15 0.53 -5.37
N ASN A 92 -20.11 0.50 -4.04
CA ASN A 92 -19.07 1.14 -3.24
C ASN A 92 -18.09 0.10 -2.72
N PHE A 93 -16.80 0.42 -2.79
CA PHE A 93 -15.74 -0.34 -2.15
C PHE A 93 -15.78 -0.13 -0.63
N ARG A 94 -15.42 -1.18 0.11
CA ARG A 94 -15.17 -1.07 1.55
C ARG A 94 -13.77 -0.51 1.79
N GLY A 95 -13.54 0.04 2.99
CA GLY A 95 -12.26 0.62 3.39
C GLY A 95 -12.30 2.14 3.38
N VAL A 96 -11.14 2.79 3.24
CA VAL A 96 -11.01 4.26 3.30
C VAL A 96 -9.86 4.73 2.39
N ARG A 97 -10.15 5.68 1.50
CA ARG A 97 -9.11 6.48 0.84
C ARG A 97 -8.79 7.71 1.68
N CYS A 98 -7.52 7.91 1.98
CA CYS A 98 -7.00 9.01 2.77
C CYS A 98 -6.15 9.94 1.90
N TYR A 99 -6.28 11.25 2.10
CA TYR A 99 -5.33 12.24 1.60
C TYR A 99 -5.10 13.32 2.65
N SER A 100 -3.88 13.87 2.71
CA SER A 100 -3.53 14.90 3.69
C SER A 100 -3.81 16.31 3.17
N GLU A 101 -4.43 17.15 4.01
CA GLU A 101 -4.64 18.58 3.75
C GLU A 101 -4.27 19.48 4.93
N THR A 102 -3.65 20.62 4.68
CA THR A 102 -3.43 21.67 5.69
C THR A 102 -4.32 22.87 5.36
N ILE A 103 -5.25 23.20 6.26
CA ILE A 103 -6.12 24.37 6.13
C ILE A 103 -5.33 25.61 6.57
N LEU A 104 -4.95 26.46 5.61
CA LEU A 104 -4.16 27.67 5.85
C LEU A 104 -5.03 28.81 6.40
N SER A 105 -6.04 29.24 5.64
CA SER A 105 -6.98 30.31 6.03
C SER A 105 -8.26 30.21 5.20
N GLY A 106 -9.43 30.31 5.84
CA GLY A 106 -10.71 30.17 5.15
C GLY A 106 -10.80 28.89 4.32
N SER A 107 -11.05 29.03 3.01
CA SER A 107 -11.08 27.92 2.05
C SER A 107 -9.71 27.55 1.47
N LEU A 108 -8.64 28.30 1.77
CA LEU A 108 -7.30 28.03 1.25
C LEU A 108 -6.69 26.80 1.94
N ARG A 109 -6.30 25.82 1.12
CA ARG A 109 -5.78 24.52 1.56
C ARG A 109 -4.51 24.18 0.81
N GLN A 110 -3.55 23.59 1.50
CA GLN A 110 -2.50 22.81 0.89
C GLN A 110 -2.91 21.35 0.89
N THR A 111 -2.76 20.67 -0.23
CA THR A 111 -3.20 19.30 -0.41
C THR A 111 -2.04 18.43 -0.87
N ASP A 112 -2.02 17.17 -0.44
CA ASP A 112 -1.13 16.18 -1.01
C ASP A 112 -1.16 16.24 -2.55
N ILE A 113 0.01 16.54 -3.12
CA ILE A 113 0.22 16.70 -4.56
C ILE A 113 -0.18 15.47 -5.38
N ALA A 114 -0.04 14.26 -4.85
CA ALA A 114 -0.36 13.01 -5.54
C ALA A 114 -1.86 12.79 -5.65
N ALA A 115 -2.56 13.04 -4.54
CA ALA A 115 -4.02 12.93 -4.48
C ALA A 115 -4.70 13.97 -5.36
N ILE A 116 -4.11 15.16 -5.47
CA ILE A 116 -4.53 16.22 -6.39
C ILE A 116 -3.75 16.14 -7.70
N PHE A 117 -3.31 14.96 -8.17
CA PHE A 117 -2.69 14.84 -9.49
C PHE A 117 -3.64 14.23 -10.52
N MET A 118 -3.63 14.76 -11.75
CA MET A 118 -4.47 14.41 -12.90
C MET A 118 -5.98 14.70 -12.82
N GLY A 119 -6.60 14.99 -13.97
CA GLY A 119 -8.05 15.07 -14.15
C GLY A 119 -8.75 13.70 -14.17
N LEU A 120 -8.21 12.74 -13.43
CA LEU A 120 -8.82 11.43 -13.22
C LEU A 120 -9.67 11.45 -11.95
N SER A 121 -10.44 10.40 -11.76
CA SER A 121 -11.26 10.12 -10.58
C SER A 121 -10.71 8.94 -9.79
N HIS A 122 -10.95 8.97 -8.49
CA HIS A 122 -10.77 7.83 -7.61
C HIS A 122 -11.94 6.84 -7.72
N PRO A 123 -11.81 5.60 -7.19
CA PRO A 123 -12.95 4.70 -7.05
C PRO A 123 -13.97 5.23 -6.03
N ARG A 124 -15.18 4.66 -6.07
CA ARG A 124 -16.24 4.89 -5.08
C ARG A 124 -15.92 4.21 -3.76
N VAL A 125 -15.13 4.86 -2.93
CA VAL A 125 -14.68 4.38 -1.61
C VAL A 125 -14.86 5.50 -0.59
N PRO A 126 -15.21 5.21 0.68
CA PRO A 126 -15.24 6.22 1.72
C PRO A 126 -13.95 7.06 1.71
N THR A 127 -14.11 8.37 1.81
CA THR A 127 -13.01 9.33 1.63
C THR A 127 -12.75 10.07 2.92
N LEU A 128 -11.48 10.20 3.31
CA LEU A 128 -11.04 10.88 4.51
C LEU A 128 -9.98 11.94 4.16
N ALA A 129 -10.35 13.21 4.30
CA ALA A 129 -9.39 14.32 4.25
C ALA A 129 -8.78 14.51 5.64
N LEU A 130 -7.51 14.14 5.78
CA LEU A 130 -6.79 14.19 7.04
C LEU A 130 -6.28 15.60 7.29
N HIS A 131 -6.68 16.22 8.40
CA HIS A 131 -6.20 17.52 8.83
C HIS A 131 -5.24 17.42 10.02
N LYS A 132 -4.33 18.39 10.14
CA LYS A 132 -3.42 18.51 11.30
C LYS A 132 -3.98 19.55 12.26
N LYS A 133 -4.15 19.16 13.54
CA LYS A 133 -4.65 20.02 14.63
C LYS A 133 -6.04 20.63 14.41
N LYS A 134 -6.82 20.08 13.48
CA LYS A 134 -8.19 20.47 13.15
C LYS A 134 -8.98 19.20 12.88
N ASP A 135 -10.30 19.28 13.00
CA ASP A 135 -11.20 18.20 12.58
C ASP A 135 -10.94 17.83 11.12
N SER A 136 -10.79 16.54 10.87
CA SER A 136 -10.75 15.97 9.53
C SER A 136 -12.15 15.96 8.89
N GLU A 137 -12.22 15.75 7.58
CA GLU A 137 -13.50 15.61 6.88
C GLU A 137 -13.67 14.17 6.37
N TYR A 138 -14.81 13.55 6.65
CA TYR A 138 -15.10 12.17 6.26
C TYR A 138 -16.39 12.08 5.45
N TRP A 139 -16.31 11.39 4.31
CA TRP A 139 -17.45 11.11 3.45
C TRP A 139 -17.65 9.59 3.34
N PRO A 140 -18.72 9.03 3.94
CA PRO A 140 -19.01 7.59 3.88
C PRO A 140 -19.57 7.17 2.51
N GLY A 141 -19.84 5.86 2.34
CA GLY A 141 -20.49 5.32 1.14
C GLY A 141 -19.60 5.39 -0.10
N ALA A 142 -20.06 6.09 -1.15
CA ALA A 142 -19.27 6.32 -2.36
C ALA A 142 -18.10 7.29 -2.13
N GLY A 143 -18.07 7.96 -0.97
CA GLY A 143 -17.11 8.98 -0.63
C GLY A 143 -17.17 10.18 -1.57
N ARG A 144 -16.00 10.73 -1.88
CA ARG A 144 -15.82 11.85 -2.81
C ARG A 144 -14.76 11.48 -3.84
N PRO A 145 -15.12 10.69 -4.86
CA PRO A 145 -14.20 10.27 -5.91
C PRO A 145 -13.56 11.44 -6.67
N ASP A 146 -14.24 12.59 -6.63
CA ASP A 146 -13.85 13.85 -7.23
C ASP A 146 -12.86 14.66 -6.39
N LEU A 147 -12.62 14.28 -5.12
CA LEU A 147 -11.71 14.99 -4.24
C LEU A 147 -10.33 14.31 -4.14
N PRO A 148 -9.26 15.10 -3.96
CA PRO A 148 -9.22 16.56 -4.04
C PRO A 148 -9.32 17.09 -5.48
N LYS A 149 -10.08 18.18 -5.70
CA LYS A 149 -10.21 18.83 -7.02
C LYS A 149 -9.08 19.82 -7.29
N HIS A 150 -8.61 19.84 -8.54
CA HIS A 150 -7.44 20.58 -9.02
C HIS A 150 -7.55 22.11 -9.09
N VAL A 151 -8.72 22.71 -9.33
CA VAL A 151 -8.71 24.05 -9.93
C VAL A 151 -9.61 25.12 -9.31
N ASP A 152 -10.70 24.79 -8.60
CA ASP A 152 -11.72 25.84 -8.33
C ASP A 152 -11.96 26.17 -6.85
N GLN A 153 -11.13 25.68 -5.92
CA GLN A 153 -11.47 25.74 -4.48
C GLN A 153 -10.31 26.17 -3.56
N GLY A 154 -9.31 26.89 -4.09
CA GLY A 154 -8.20 27.36 -3.26
C GLY A 154 -7.33 26.22 -2.73
N ARG A 155 -7.10 25.17 -3.52
CA ARG A 155 -6.18 24.08 -3.18
C ARG A 155 -4.87 24.26 -3.93
N THR A 156 -3.77 24.20 -3.20
CA THR A 156 -2.41 24.19 -3.78
C THR A 156 -1.73 22.87 -3.46
N ALA A 157 -1.11 22.25 -4.45
CA ALA A 157 -0.34 21.02 -4.26
C ALA A 157 0.87 21.24 -3.33
N ASN A 158 1.11 20.32 -2.40
CA ASN A 158 2.27 20.33 -1.50
C ASN A 158 2.86 18.92 -1.36
N ILE A 159 4.10 18.75 -1.84
CA ILE A 159 4.84 17.48 -1.78
C ILE A 159 5.16 17.04 -0.35
N ALA A 160 5.34 17.96 0.60
CA ALA A 160 5.63 17.60 1.98
C ALA A 160 4.44 16.91 2.68
N LEU A 161 3.22 17.05 2.14
CA LEU A 161 2.03 16.35 2.62
C LEU A 161 1.93 14.92 2.11
N HIS A 162 2.77 14.55 1.14
CA HIS A 162 2.86 13.21 0.55
C HIS A 162 3.83 12.27 1.31
N ASP A 163 4.27 12.66 2.49
CA ASP A 163 5.09 11.80 3.35
C ASP A 163 4.18 10.95 4.25
N MET A 164 4.42 9.63 4.31
CA MET A 164 3.68 8.67 5.14
C MET A 164 3.61 9.04 6.62
N LYS A 165 4.61 9.75 7.14
CA LYS A 165 4.57 10.31 8.50
C LYS A 165 3.34 11.18 8.72
N ASN A 166 2.96 12.02 7.75
CA ASN A 166 1.77 12.87 7.88
C ASN A 166 0.50 12.03 8.00
N TYR A 167 0.40 10.94 7.25
CA TYR A 167 -0.75 10.06 7.27
C TYR A 167 -0.89 9.37 8.63
N ILE A 168 0.20 8.78 9.11
CA ILE A 168 0.25 8.05 10.38
C ILE A 168 -0.05 8.99 11.55
N GLU A 169 0.64 10.14 11.64
CA GLU A 169 0.40 11.12 12.71
C GLU A 169 -1.04 11.64 12.71
N ARG A 170 -1.63 11.93 11.54
CA ARG A 170 -2.99 12.49 11.48
C ARG A 170 -4.06 11.44 11.80
N LEU A 171 -3.83 10.18 11.44
CA LEU A 171 -4.74 9.08 11.78
C LEU A 171 -4.71 8.76 13.28
N ALA A 172 -3.54 8.79 13.92
CA ALA A 172 -3.40 8.59 15.36
C ALA A 172 -4.17 9.63 16.19
N HIS A 173 -4.30 10.85 15.67
CA HIS A 173 -4.99 11.97 16.32
C HIS A 173 -6.30 12.36 15.61
N LEU A 174 -6.94 11.41 14.93
CA LEU A 174 -8.10 11.69 14.09
C LEU A 174 -9.29 12.21 14.91
N GLN A 175 -9.74 13.43 14.57
CA GLN A 175 -10.95 14.03 15.11
C GLN A 175 -11.99 14.27 14.01
N LEU A 176 -13.26 13.99 14.31
CA LEU A 176 -14.42 14.35 13.49
C LEU A 176 -15.47 15.01 14.39
N HIS A 177 -15.91 16.22 14.03
CA HIS A 177 -16.90 16.99 14.79
C HIS A 177 -16.51 17.16 16.28
N GLY A 178 -15.24 17.44 16.54
CA GLY A 178 -14.66 17.59 17.89
C GLY A 178 -14.49 16.28 18.67
N GLN A 179 -14.84 15.12 18.09
CA GLN A 179 -14.71 13.82 18.74
C GLN A 179 -13.49 13.07 18.23
N ASN A 180 -12.69 12.52 19.14
CA ASN A 180 -11.62 11.59 18.78
C ASN A 180 -12.24 10.26 18.31
N VAL A 181 -12.02 9.93 17.04
CA VAL A 181 -12.55 8.71 16.40
C VAL A 181 -11.44 7.79 15.90
N ALA A 182 -10.17 8.05 16.25
CA ALA A 182 -9.03 7.28 15.77
C ALA A 182 -9.15 5.76 16.04
N GLN A 183 -9.81 5.38 17.13
CA GLN A 183 -10.02 3.97 17.51
C GLN A 183 -11.27 3.34 16.90
N ASN A 184 -12.13 4.13 16.24
CA ASN A 184 -13.35 3.63 15.63
C ASN A 184 -13.04 2.97 14.29
N LYS A 185 -13.80 1.93 13.93
CA LYS A 185 -13.81 1.43 12.54
C LYS A 185 -14.47 2.48 11.63
N PRO A 186 -13.96 2.71 10.41
CA PRO A 186 -12.83 2.00 9.77
C PRO A 186 -11.44 2.63 10.04
N PHE A 187 -11.35 3.65 10.88
CA PHE A 187 -10.14 4.48 11.06
C PHE A 187 -9.00 3.77 11.77
N ASN A 188 -9.29 2.90 12.74
CA ASN A 188 -8.25 2.11 13.39
C ASN A 188 -7.53 1.15 12.41
N PHE A 189 -8.28 0.52 11.50
CA PHE A 189 -7.69 -0.26 10.41
C PHE A 189 -6.89 0.61 9.45
N ALA A 190 -7.41 1.80 9.11
CA ALA A 190 -6.68 2.75 8.28
C ALA A 190 -5.36 3.19 8.96
N HIS A 191 -5.32 3.33 10.28
CA HIS A 191 -4.08 3.64 10.98
C HIS A 191 -3.07 2.48 10.90
N HIS A 192 -3.48 1.25 11.24
CA HIS A 192 -2.60 0.08 11.15
C HIS A 192 -2.09 -0.18 9.73
N PHE A 193 -2.97 -0.05 8.73
CA PHE A 193 -2.58 -0.32 7.34
C PHE A 193 -1.75 0.79 6.73
N ALA A 194 -1.67 1.96 7.36
CA ALA A 194 -0.73 3.02 7.00
C ALA A 194 0.71 2.57 7.30
N TYR A 195 0.95 1.92 8.45
CA TYR A 195 2.26 1.33 8.75
C TYR A 195 2.66 0.27 7.74
N LEU A 196 1.73 -0.58 7.29
CA LEU A 196 1.99 -1.56 6.24
C LEU A 196 2.26 -0.91 4.88
N ALA A 197 1.55 0.17 4.53
CA ALA A 197 1.84 0.93 3.32
C ALA A 197 3.21 1.62 3.38
N TRP A 198 3.62 2.08 4.56
CA TRP A 198 4.93 2.68 4.79
C TRP A 198 6.06 1.63 4.75
N GLY A 199 5.89 0.51 5.44
CA GLY A 199 6.85 -0.59 5.43
C GLY A 199 6.97 -1.31 4.09
N ALA A 200 6.05 -1.06 3.14
CA ALA A 200 6.08 -1.68 1.82
C ALA A 200 7.29 -1.23 0.99
N TYR A 201 7.91 -0.11 1.35
CA TYR A 201 9.08 0.41 0.68
C TYR A 201 10.37 -0.27 1.13
N GLU A 202 11.27 -0.61 0.19
CA GLU A 202 12.48 -1.41 0.48
C GLU A 202 13.38 -0.82 1.57
N LYS A 203 13.56 0.50 1.56
CA LYS A 203 14.43 1.23 2.49
C LYS A 203 13.63 2.26 3.23
N GLN A 204 13.24 1.95 4.46
CA GLN A 204 12.61 2.91 5.35
C GLN A 204 13.52 3.26 6.50
N LYS A 205 13.55 4.56 6.82
CA LYS A 205 14.18 5.06 8.03
C LYS A 205 13.10 5.45 9.01
N SER A 206 13.18 4.97 10.24
CA SER A 206 12.34 5.46 11.33
C SER A 206 12.47 6.98 11.41
N TRP A 207 11.37 7.71 11.35
CA TRP A 207 11.39 9.17 11.50
C TRP A 207 11.67 9.61 12.95
N VAL A 208 11.72 8.66 13.90
CA VAL A 208 12.06 8.90 15.30
C VAL A 208 13.56 8.69 15.52
N THR A 209 14.11 7.56 15.08
CA THR A 209 15.50 7.17 15.37
C THR A 209 16.46 7.41 14.21
N GLY A 210 15.95 7.60 12.99
CA GLY A 210 16.75 7.69 11.77
C GLY A 210 17.35 6.36 11.30
N GLN A 211 17.11 5.26 12.02
CA GLN A 211 17.61 3.92 11.70
C GLN A 211 16.78 3.25 10.62
N ASP A 212 17.42 2.41 9.81
CA ASP A 212 16.72 1.57 8.85
C ASP A 212 15.78 0.60 9.59
N VAL A 213 14.55 0.48 9.11
CA VAL A 213 13.52 -0.40 9.65
C VAL A 213 12.98 -1.31 8.56
N THR A 214 12.81 -2.60 8.89
CA THR A 214 12.22 -3.58 7.97
C THR A 214 10.70 -3.68 8.18
N MET A 215 10.01 -4.26 7.20
CA MET A 215 8.57 -4.56 7.31
C MET A 215 8.27 -5.42 8.55
N GLU A 216 9.08 -6.42 8.86
CA GLU A 216 8.90 -7.29 10.03
C GLU A 216 9.02 -6.53 11.35
N GLN A 217 9.97 -5.59 11.45
CA GLN A 217 10.13 -4.74 12.63
C GLN A 217 8.92 -3.81 12.80
N ILE A 218 8.45 -3.21 11.70
CA ILE A 218 7.22 -2.39 11.70
C ILE A 218 6.01 -3.21 12.13
N ILE A 219 5.84 -4.42 11.58
CA ILE A 219 4.73 -5.31 11.96
C ILE A 219 4.79 -5.65 13.44
N ALA A 220 5.97 -6.06 13.94
CA ALA A 220 6.14 -6.47 15.33
C ALA A 220 5.85 -5.33 16.32
N HIS A 221 6.20 -4.09 15.96
CA HIS A 221 6.02 -2.93 16.82
C HIS A 221 4.63 -2.27 16.68
N ASP A 222 4.22 -1.96 15.45
CA ASP A 222 3.08 -1.07 15.17
C ASP A 222 1.80 -1.82 14.76
N VAL A 223 1.90 -3.11 14.42
CA VAL A 223 0.77 -3.92 13.95
C VAL A 223 0.71 -5.27 14.68
N PRO A 224 0.61 -5.28 16.02
CA PRO A 224 0.69 -6.50 16.82
C PRO A 224 -0.41 -7.51 16.43
N GLY A 225 -0.06 -8.80 16.48
CA GLY A 225 -0.94 -9.89 16.06
C GLY A 225 -1.00 -10.09 14.54
N TRP A 226 -0.08 -9.47 13.78
CA TRP A 226 0.10 -9.71 12.36
C TRP A 226 1.49 -10.25 12.07
N ASN A 227 1.64 -11.00 10.98
CA ASN A 227 2.89 -11.59 10.54
C ASN A 227 3.08 -11.42 9.04
N LEU A 228 4.32 -11.20 8.61
CA LEU A 228 4.67 -11.32 7.20
C LEU A 228 4.61 -12.79 6.78
N VAL A 229 3.80 -13.11 5.78
CA VAL A 229 3.64 -14.50 5.29
C VAL A 229 4.12 -14.73 3.86
N ALA A 230 4.27 -13.65 3.07
CA ALA A 230 4.94 -13.71 1.78
C ALA A 230 5.47 -12.33 1.37
N GLN A 231 6.58 -12.32 0.65
CA GLN A 231 7.10 -11.15 -0.04
C GLN A 231 7.46 -11.55 -1.47
N THR A 232 7.28 -10.62 -2.39
CA THR A 232 7.77 -10.75 -3.75
C THR A 232 8.23 -9.40 -4.25
N GLN A 233 9.28 -9.45 -5.05
CA GLN A 233 9.97 -8.30 -5.57
C GLN A 233 10.02 -8.49 -7.09
N GLN A 234 9.62 -7.47 -7.82
CA GLN A 234 9.78 -7.44 -9.27
C GLN A 234 10.76 -6.34 -9.63
N ASP A 235 11.89 -6.75 -10.19
CA ASP A 235 12.84 -5.84 -10.79
C ASP A 235 12.30 -5.42 -12.16
N THR A 236 11.90 -4.16 -12.30
CA THR A 236 11.62 -3.54 -13.59
C THR A 236 12.86 -2.75 -14.01
N LEU A 237 12.98 -2.43 -15.30
CA LEU A 237 14.12 -1.66 -15.81
C LEU A 237 14.32 -0.30 -15.10
N GLU A 238 13.27 0.21 -14.47
CA GLU A 238 13.21 1.55 -13.88
C GLU A 238 13.20 1.51 -12.35
N ALA A 239 12.65 0.45 -11.73
CA ALA A 239 12.54 0.34 -10.28
C ALA A 239 12.27 -1.09 -9.82
N VAL A 240 12.61 -1.35 -8.57
CA VAL A 240 12.20 -2.52 -7.80
C VAL A 240 10.81 -2.25 -7.23
N ASP A 241 9.84 -3.10 -7.54
CA ASP A 241 8.49 -3.03 -6.98
C ASP A 241 8.26 -4.18 -5.99
N ASN A 242 8.10 -3.85 -4.71
CA ASN A 242 7.76 -4.82 -3.68
C ASN A 242 6.25 -5.01 -3.50
N ILE A 243 5.88 -6.26 -3.21
CA ILE A 243 4.56 -6.63 -2.73
C ILE A 243 4.73 -7.49 -1.48
N TRP A 244 4.00 -7.11 -0.44
CA TRP A 244 4.01 -7.79 0.85
C TRP A 244 2.64 -8.37 1.13
N LEU A 245 2.59 -9.59 1.68
CA LEU A 245 1.38 -10.20 2.18
C LEU A 245 1.53 -10.44 3.68
N VAL A 246 0.73 -9.72 4.44
CA VAL A 246 0.72 -9.77 5.90
C VAL A 246 -0.57 -10.45 6.35
N GLN A 247 -0.51 -11.32 7.35
CA GLN A 247 -1.65 -12.08 7.85
C GLN A 247 -1.82 -11.89 9.36
N ASN A 248 -3.06 -11.65 9.80
CA ASN A 248 -3.43 -11.66 11.20
C ASN A 248 -3.36 -13.09 11.77
N THR A 249 -2.75 -13.26 12.93
CA THR A 249 -2.50 -14.58 13.54
C THR A 249 -3.76 -15.31 13.97
N GLU A 250 -4.80 -14.56 14.36
CA GLU A 250 -6.03 -15.13 14.92
C GLU A 250 -7.11 -15.27 13.85
N SER A 251 -7.43 -14.18 13.16
CA SER A 251 -8.53 -14.15 12.18
C SER A 251 -8.17 -14.71 10.81
N LEU A 252 -6.87 -14.90 10.55
CA LEU A 252 -6.31 -15.22 9.24
C LEU A 252 -6.68 -14.19 8.16
N ASP A 253 -7.14 -13.00 8.54
CA ASP A 253 -7.32 -11.90 7.61
C ASP A 253 -5.96 -11.48 7.06
N CYS A 254 -5.89 -11.18 5.78
CA CYS A 254 -4.66 -10.77 5.13
C CYS A 254 -4.75 -9.35 4.58
N VAL A 255 -3.59 -8.72 4.45
CA VAL A 255 -3.39 -7.44 3.78
C VAL A 255 -2.30 -7.63 2.74
N ILE A 256 -2.62 -7.31 1.48
CA ILE A 256 -1.63 -7.14 0.44
C ILE A 256 -1.20 -5.67 0.41
N ALA A 257 0.08 -5.39 0.58
CA ALA A 257 0.65 -4.05 0.54
C ALA A 257 1.48 -3.86 -0.72
N PHE A 258 1.17 -2.82 -1.49
CA PHE A 258 1.92 -2.42 -2.68
C PHE A 258 2.83 -1.24 -2.37
N GLU A 259 4.08 -1.35 -2.80
CA GLU A 259 5.03 -0.25 -2.77
C GLU A 259 4.62 0.90 -3.72
N GLY A 260 4.90 2.14 -3.30
CA GLY A 260 4.77 3.31 -4.16
C GLY A 260 6.01 3.54 -5.03
N THR A 261 6.13 4.72 -5.63
CA THR A 261 7.37 5.07 -6.36
C THR A 261 8.33 5.84 -5.45
N HIS A 262 9.65 5.60 -5.59
CA HIS A 262 10.68 6.34 -4.86
C HIS A 262 10.96 7.75 -5.43
N SER A 263 10.74 7.95 -6.73
CA SER A 263 10.90 9.23 -7.43
C SER A 263 9.56 9.77 -7.88
N PHE A 264 8.96 10.61 -7.04
CA PHE A 264 7.67 11.24 -7.31
C PHE A 264 7.72 12.06 -8.61
N GLN A 265 8.83 12.75 -8.88
CA GLN A 265 9.00 13.62 -10.04
C GLN A 265 9.06 12.85 -11.37
N GLU A 266 9.79 11.73 -11.41
CA GLU A 266 9.89 10.89 -12.61
C GLU A 266 8.55 10.24 -12.95
N PHE A 267 7.84 9.80 -11.90
CA PHE A 267 6.52 9.20 -12.05
C PHE A 267 5.53 10.13 -12.78
N PHE A 268 5.50 11.43 -12.46
CA PHE A 268 4.62 12.36 -13.20
C PHE A 268 5.12 12.73 -14.58
N GLY A 269 6.42 12.66 -14.83
CA GLY A 269 6.93 12.75 -16.19
C GLY A 269 6.34 11.63 -17.05
N ASN A 270 6.35 10.40 -16.53
CA ASN A 270 5.91 9.21 -17.24
C ASN A 270 4.39 9.09 -17.38
N LEU A 271 3.61 9.62 -16.43
CA LEU A 271 2.14 9.64 -16.50
C LEU A 271 1.56 10.68 -17.46
N LYS A 272 2.36 11.66 -17.92
CA LYS A 272 1.90 12.65 -18.91
C LYS A 272 1.82 12.08 -20.33
N GLY A 273 2.40 10.90 -20.58
CA GLY A 273 2.43 10.26 -21.89
C GLY A 273 1.09 9.59 -22.22
N GLU A 274 0.27 10.29 -23.00
CA GLU A 274 -1.02 9.87 -23.60
C GLU A 274 -2.00 9.20 -22.63
N GLU A 275 -3.08 9.91 -22.30
CA GLU A 275 -4.28 9.44 -21.58
C GLU A 275 -5.05 8.32 -22.32
N LYS A 276 -4.34 7.27 -22.71
CA LYS A 276 -4.93 6.08 -23.30
C LYS A 276 -5.60 5.35 -22.16
N GLU A 277 -6.92 5.37 -22.22
CA GLU A 277 -7.74 4.53 -21.38
C GLU A 277 -7.79 3.14 -21.97
N LYS A 278 -7.76 2.13 -21.12
CA LYS A 278 -8.09 0.77 -21.53
C LYS A 278 -8.99 0.09 -20.53
N GLY A 279 -9.67 -0.94 -21.02
CA GLY A 279 -10.31 -1.90 -20.15
C GLY A 279 -9.26 -2.67 -19.35
N TYR A 280 -9.37 -2.71 -18.02
CA TYR A 280 -8.58 -3.61 -17.18
C TYR A 280 -9.53 -4.47 -16.33
N CYS A 281 -9.48 -5.79 -16.48
CA CYS A 281 -10.33 -6.69 -15.68
C CYS A 281 -11.84 -6.35 -15.72
N GLY A 282 -12.34 -5.88 -16.88
CA GLY A 282 -13.74 -5.47 -17.06
C GLY A 282 -14.07 -4.06 -16.55
N LEU A 283 -13.08 -3.32 -16.04
CA LEU A 283 -13.18 -1.93 -15.64
C LEU A 283 -12.83 -1.04 -16.84
N PRO A 284 -13.78 -0.22 -17.32
CA PRO A 284 -13.50 0.73 -18.38
C PRO A 284 -12.71 1.93 -17.83
N GLY A 285 -12.02 2.65 -18.71
CA GLY A 285 -11.47 3.97 -18.37
C GLY A 285 -10.27 3.95 -17.42
N VAL A 286 -9.63 2.80 -17.19
CA VAL A 286 -8.44 2.71 -16.33
C VAL A 286 -7.24 3.23 -17.11
N HIS A 287 -6.41 4.05 -16.47
CA HIS A 287 -5.17 4.54 -17.05
C HIS A 287 -4.26 3.36 -17.44
N THR A 288 -3.78 3.34 -18.68
CA THR A 288 -2.97 2.22 -19.23
C THR A 288 -1.76 1.90 -18.38
N GLY A 289 -1.03 2.92 -17.90
CA GLY A 289 0.16 2.74 -17.07
C GLY A 289 -0.11 1.97 -15.78
N TYR A 290 -1.21 2.27 -15.07
CA TYR A 290 -1.57 1.55 -13.85
C TYR A 290 -2.00 0.11 -14.15
N ALA A 291 -2.80 -0.07 -15.21
CA ALA A 291 -3.25 -1.38 -15.64
C ALA A 291 -2.10 -2.29 -16.09
N ASP A 292 -1.12 -1.76 -16.83
CA ASP A 292 0.07 -2.51 -17.27
C ASP A 292 0.99 -2.85 -16.10
N LYS A 293 1.27 -1.87 -15.24
CA LYS A 293 2.11 -2.10 -14.06
C LYS A 293 1.50 -3.19 -13.18
N LEU A 294 0.21 -3.06 -12.84
CA LEU A 294 -0.47 -4.07 -12.02
C LEU A 294 -0.51 -5.44 -12.71
N TYR A 295 -0.75 -5.50 -14.03
CA TYR A 295 -0.74 -6.76 -14.77
C TYR A 295 0.59 -7.50 -14.60
N TRP A 296 1.70 -6.83 -14.86
CA TRP A 296 3.02 -7.45 -14.77
C TRP A 296 3.35 -7.84 -13.34
N LEU A 297 3.08 -6.93 -12.40
CA LEU A 297 3.27 -7.13 -10.98
C LEU A 297 2.55 -8.40 -10.50
N MET A 298 1.27 -8.56 -10.83
CA MET A 298 0.51 -9.75 -10.48
C MET A 298 0.96 -10.99 -11.26
N LYS A 299 1.30 -10.89 -12.56
CA LYS A 299 1.73 -12.03 -13.38
C LYS A 299 2.92 -12.75 -12.76
N TYR A 300 3.92 -12.01 -12.30
CA TYR A 300 5.16 -12.60 -11.76
C TYR A 300 5.09 -12.90 -10.26
N SER A 301 4.27 -12.16 -9.52
CA SER A 301 4.17 -12.31 -8.07
C SER A 301 3.20 -13.41 -7.63
N MET A 302 2.15 -13.66 -8.40
CA MET A 302 1.09 -14.59 -8.01
C MET A 302 1.55 -16.04 -7.74
N PRO A 303 2.53 -16.63 -8.46
CA PRO A 303 3.04 -17.95 -8.11
C PRO A 303 3.56 -18.05 -6.66
N LYS A 304 4.18 -16.98 -6.14
CA LYS A 304 4.69 -16.91 -4.76
C LYS A 304 3.61 -16.53 -3.75
N LEU A 305 2.70 -15.63 -4.11
CA LEU A 305 1.65 -15.14 -3.21
C LEU A 305 0.51 -16.16 -3.02
N ARG A 306 0.14 -16.89 -4.08
CA ARG A 306 -1.07 -17.75 -4.10
C ARG A 306 -1.13 -18.79 -2.97
N PRO A 307 -0.05 -19.52 -2.61
CA PRO A 307 -0.11 -20.50 -1.53
C PRO A 307 -0.49 -19.89 -0.17
N ASN A 308 -0.11 -18.65 0.10
CA ASN A 308 -0.45 -17.95 1.34
C ASN A 308 -1.80 -17.24 1.24
N LEU A 309 -2.14 -16.69 0.07
CA LEU A 309 -3.48 -16.14 -0.18
C LEU A 309 -4.59 -17.18 0.02
N ALA A 310 -4.33 -18.45 -0.30
CA ALA A 310 -5.27 -19.55 -0.09
C ALA A 310 -5.57 -19.84 1.40
N LYS A 311 -4.72 -19.35 2.32
CA LYS A 311 -4.89 -19.47 3.78
C LYS A 311 -5.62 -18.27 4.38
N CYS A 312 -5.87 -17.23 3.60
CA CYS A 312 -6.48 -16.00 4.08
C CYS A 312 -8.00 -16.14 4.18
N ASN A 313 -8.58 -15.68 5.29
CA ASN A 313 -10.04 -15.60 5.45
C ASN A 313 -10.65 -14.50 4.54
N LYS A 314 -9.98 -13.34 4.53
CA LYS A 314 -10.27 -12.22 3.61
C LYS A 314 -8.98 -11.50 3.28
N VAL A 315 -8.94 -10.76 2.16
CA VAL A 315 -7.76 -10.01 1.74
C VAL A 315 -8.13 -8.55 1.57
N SER A 316 -7.54 -7.66 2.36
CA SER A 316 -7.61 -6.21 2.13
C SER A 316 -6.40 -5.74 1.34
N CYS A 317 -6.49 -4.58 0.69
CA CYS A 317 -5.37 -3.97 -0.03
C CYS A 317 -4.96 -2.67 0.65
N THR A 318 -3.66 -2.45 0.78
CA THR A 318 -3.10 -1.19 1.25
C THR A 318 -1.96 -0.67 0.37
N GLY A 319 -1.82 0.65 0.29
CA GLY A 319 -0.70 1.24 -0.44
C GLY A 319 -0.67 2.77 -0.36
N HIS A 320 0.55 3.31 -0.50
CA HIS A 320 0.81 4.73 -0.57
C HIS A 320 1.11 5.16 -2.00
N SER A 321 0.76 6.39 -2.39
CA SER A 321 1.11 6.95 -3.70
C SER A 321 0.66 6.03 -4.84
N LEU A 322 1.57 5.67 -5.75
CA LEU A 322 1.35 4.66 -6.79
C LEU A 322 0.85 3.32 -6.23
N GLY A 323 1.38 2.83 -5.10
CA GLY A 323 0.92 1.58 -4.48
C GLY A 323 -0.55 1.66 -4.08
N GLY A 324 -0.99 2.83 -3.63
CA GLY A 324 -2.41 3.13 -3.39
C GLY A 324 -3.24 3.06 -4.68
N SER A 325 -2.76 3.69 -5.76
CA SER A 325 -3.40 3.59 -7.08
C SER A 325 -3.50 2.15 -7.59
N LEU A 326 -2.47 1.33 -7.37
CA LEU A 326 -2.49 -0.10 -7.73
C LEU A 326 -3.56 -0.86 -6.92
N CYS A 327 -3.75 -0.54 -5.64
CA CYS A 327 -4.85 -1.08 -4.85
C CYS A 327 -6.22 -0.68 -5.40
N GLU A 328 -6.40 0.58 -5.79
CA GLU A 328 -7.65 1.09 -6.36
C GLU A 328 -8.01 0.39 -7.69
N VAL A 329 -7.01 0.07 -8.52
CA VAL A 329 -7.20 -0.68 -9.78
C VAL A 329 -7.40 -2.18 -9.55
N GLY A 330 -6.72 -2.76 -8.56
CA GLY A 330 -6.72 -4.20 -8.30
C GLY A 330 -7.97 -4.70 -7.56
N CYS A 331 -8.58 -3.87 -6.72
CA CYS A 331 -9.73 -4.28 -5.91
C CYS A 331 -11.00 -4.70 -6.69
N PRO A 332 -11.42 -4.00 -7.75
CA PRO A 332 -12.64 -4.36 -8.49
C PRO A 332 -12.46 -5.63 -9.34
N ALA A 333 -11.21 -6.04 -9.56
CA ALA A 333 -10.90 -7.10 -10.47
C ALA A 333 -11.10 -8.46 -9.81
N ARG A 334 -12.16 -9.18 -10.21
CA ARG A 334 -12.28 -10.66 -10.09
C ARG A 334 -11.09 -11.45 -10.69
N CYS A 335 -10.04 -10.76 -11.16
CA CYS A 335 -8.86 -11.31 -11.80
C CYS A 335 -8.01 -12.20 -10.88
N LEU A 336 -8.17 -12.13 -9.56
CA LEU A 336 -7.42 -13.01 -8.65
C LEU A 336 -7.99 -14.44 -8.63
N SER A 337 -9.30 -14.62 -8.86
CA SER A 337 -9.93 -15.95 -8.90
C SER A 337 -10.32 -16.45 -10.30
N HIS A 338 -10.42 -15.56 -11.29
CA HIS A 338 -10.84 -15.94 -12.64
C HIS A 338 -9.77 -15.59 -13.66
N GLY A 339 -9.18 -16.62 -14.28
CA GLY A 339 -8.43 -16.46 -15.52
C GLY A 339 -9.31 -15.77 -16.58
N ALA A 340 -8.72 -14.79 -17.26
CA ALA A 340 -9.40 -13.84 -18.13
C ALA A 340 -10.45 -14.47 -19.05
N VAL A 341 -11.67 -13.97 -18.93
CA VAL A 341 -12.67 -14.04 -19.98
C VAL A 341 -12.20 -13.15 -21.13
N ARG A 342 -11.85 -13.80 -22.25
CA ARG A 342 -11.79 -13.18 -23.58
C ARG A 342 -13.18 -12.62 -23.90
N GLN A 343 -13.32 -11.31 -24.02
CA GLN A 343 -14.43 -10.72 -24.79
C GLN A 343 -13.91 -9.66 -25.75
N ARG A 344 -13.56 -10.12 -26.96
CA ARG A 344 -13.97 -9.44 -28.19
C ARG A 344 -14.71 -10.47 -29.04
N LYS A 345 -16.00 -10.21 -29.24
CA LYS A 345 -16.98 -10.81 -30.17
C LYS A 345 -17.16 -12.34 -30.11
N GLY A 346 -18.27 -12.74 -29.46
CA GLY A 346 -18.88 -14.08 -29.55
C GLY A 346 -18.25 -15.13 -28.63
N CYS A 347 -18.94 -15.47 -27.53
CA CYS A 347 -18.95 -16.81 -26.91
C CYS A 347 -19.84 -16.83 -25.65
N HIS A 348 -20.75 -17.81 -25.61
CA HIS A 348 -21.44 -18.25 -24.39
C HIS A 348 -20.46 -18.97 -23.45
N CYS A 349 -20.73 -18.90 -22.14
CA CYS A 349 -20.01 -19.66 -21.12
C CYS A 349 -20.99 -20.56 -20.36
N THR A 350 -20.85 -21.87 -20.52
CA THR A 350 -21.42 -22.90 -19.64
C THR A 350 -20.40 -23.30 -18.57
N GLN A 351 -20.91 -23.58 -17.37
CA GLN A 351 -20.17 -24.00 -16.19
C GLN A 351 -19.52 -25.39 -16.40
N ASN A 352 -18.20 -25.52 -16.19
CA ASN A 352 -17.55 -26.60 -15.42
C ASN A 352 -16.01 -26.56 -15.54
N LEU A 353 -15.34 -27.18 -14.55
CA LEU A 353 -13.91 -27.47 -14.39
C LEU A 353 -12.97 -26.43 -13.70
N LEU A 354 -12.90 -26.60 -12.38
CA LEU A 354 -11.78 -26.30 -11.49
C LEU A 354 -10.52 -27.14 -11.84
N THR A 355 -9.80 -26.82 -12.92
CA THR A 355 -8.34 -27.16 -13.06
C THR A 355 -7.64 -26.56 -14.28
N LYS A 356 -8.32 -25.93 -15.24
CA LYS A 356 -7.69 -25.48 -16.52
C LYS A 356 -7.64 -23.96 -16.77
N VAL A 357 -7.67 -23.12 -15.73
CA VAL A 357 -8.04 -21.70 -15.89
C VAL A 357 -6.85 -20.70 -15.96
N PHE A 358 -5.58 -21.10 -15.82
CA PHE A 358 -4.48 -20.11 -15.73
C PHE A 358 -3.78 -19.68 -17.03
N ALA A 359 -4.20 -20.17 -18.20
CA ALA A 359 -3.59 -19.80 -19.49
C ALA A 359 -4.16 -18.52 -20.14
N ALA A 360 -5.31 -18.01 -19.66
CA ALA A 360 -6.06 -17.00 -20.44
C ALA A 360 -5.63 -15.54 -20.21
N CYS A 361 -5.10 -15.17 -19.02
CA CYS A 361 -4.55 -13.82 -18.81
C CYS A 361 -3.18 -13.62 -19.47
N ALA A 362 -2.38 -14.69 -19.60
CA ALA A 362 -1.04 -14.61 -20.19
C ALA A 362 -1.06 -14.44 -21.72
N ASN A 363 -2.09 -14.96 -22.40
CA ASN A 363 -2.18 -15.00 -23.87
C ASN A 363 -2.82 -13.77 -24.54
N SER A 364 -3.29 -12.77 -23.79
CA SER A 364 -3.66 -11.46 -24.35
C SER A 364 -2.46 -10.53 -24.59
N GLY A 365 -1.24 -10.96 -24.20
CA GLY A 365 -0.01 -10.17 -24.28
C GLY A 365 0.76 -10.26 -25.59
N HIS A 366 0.25 -10.92 -26.63
CA HIS A 366 1.07 -11.22 -27.82
C HIS A 366 1.57 -9.98 -28.59
N ILE A 367 0.91 -8.82 -28.42
CA ILE A 367 1.36 -7.52 -28.99
C ILE A 367 2.35 -6.80 -28.06
N HIS A 368 2.36 -7.11 -26.76
CA HIS A 368 3.13 -6.38 -25.73
C HIS A 368 4.43 -7.06 -25.32
N ASP A 369 4.55 -8.39 -25.43
CA ASP A 369 5.81 -9.09 -25.18
C ASP A 369 6.93 -8.52 -26.05
N ASN A 370 6.63 -8.11 -27.30
CA ASN A 370 7.62 -7.51 -28.19
C ASN A 370 8.09 -6.12 -27.73
N HIS A 371 7.22 -5.29 -27.14
CA HIS A 371 7.60 -3.93 -26.71
C HIS A 371 8.43 -3.94 -25.43
N TYR A 372 8.08 -4.79 -24.46
CA TYR A 372 8.88 -4.94 -23.24
C TYR A 372 10.19 -5.69 -23.48
N LYS A 373 10.17 -6.72 -24.34
CA LYS A 373 11.39 -7.39 -24.76
C LYS A 373 12.32 -6.43 -25.51
N ALA A 374 11.80 -5.61 -26.43
CA ALA A 374 12.60 -4.60 -27.11
C ALA A 374 13.21 -3.56 -26.15
N ARG A 375 12.48 -3.13 -25.11
CA ARG A 375 13.03 -2.23 -24.07
C ARG A 375 14.08 -2.93 -23.19
N ALA A 376 13.85 -4.18 -22.80
CA ALA A 376 14.83 -4.96 -22.04
C ALA A 376 16.11 -5.20 -22.84
N ASP A 377 15.99 -5.56 -24.12
CA ASP A 377 17.12 -5.73 -25.03
C ASP A 377 17.88 -4.40 -25.25
N MET A 378 17.17 -3.27 -25.34
CA MET A 378 17.77 -1.94 -25.45
C MET A 378 18.52 -1.54 -24.18
N ALA A 379 17.94 -1.76 -22.99
CA ALA A 379 18.58 -1.47 -21.72
C ALA A 379 19.82 -2.35 -21.48
N GLN A 380 19.77 -3.63 -21.86
CA GLN A 380 20.94 -4.51 -21.83
C GLN A 380 22.06 -4.02 -22.77
N ARG A 381 21.71 -3.53 -23.96
CA ARG A 381 22.68 -2.93 -24.89
C ARG A 381 23.30 -1.66 -24.33
N GLU A 382 22.53 -0.77 -23.70
CA GLU A 382 23.07 0.44 -23.07
C GLU A 382 24.02 0.12 -21.91
N LYS A 383 23.68 -0.86 -21.06
CA LYS A 383 24.59 -1.35 -20.01
C LYS A 383 25.88 -1.91 -20.61
N ALA A 384 25.80 -2.69 -21.68
CA ALA A 384 26.97 -3.24 -22.37
C ALA A 384 27.84 -2.16 -23.02
N THR A 385 27.25 -1.08 -23.55
CA THR A 385 27.97 0.06 -24.12
C THR A 385 28.68 0.88 -23.04
N ARG A 386 28.07 1.09 -21.87
CA ARG A 386 28.72 1.81 -20.75
C ARG A 386 29.86 1.03 -20.09
N ALA A 387 29.88 -0.29 -20.27
CA ALA A 387 30.93 -1.15 -19.73
C ALA A 387 32.15 -1.29 -20.65
N ARG A 388 32.09 -0.76 -21.87
CA ARG A 388 33.20 -0.65 -22.82
C ARG A 388 33.74 0.77 -22.83
#